data_AF-A0A924SDV6-F1
#
_entry.id   AF-A0A924SDV6-F1
#
_cell.length_a   1.000
_cell.length_b   1.000
_cell.length_c   1.000
_cell.angle_alpha   90.00
_cell.angle_beta   90.00
_cell.angle_gamma   90.00
#
_symmetry.space_group_name_H-M   'P 1'
#
loop_
_entity.id
_entity.type
_entity.pdbx_description
1 polymer ?
#
loop_
_entity_poly.entity_id
_entity_poly.type
_entity_poly.pdbx_seq_one_letter_code
_entity_poly.pdbx_strand_id
1 'polypeptide(L)'
;MKSVPGCGHLIGTKYALLRGSTSQRGSVSDVTKRSSTHSVPQVRTGQPDVKLTREEFDQRLGERFYDPAFDAVREQIAQVLDVAWDGYSDYRKSPRTRKAGAGFADPEFELPLEWLQTRERIREAQERHDKASGPRRVLLISAAARSDQTCPGEIPKSFRLAQIARKVFAASAGVECDFLDLSHLTSEYGRQILPCKACVSTAMPLCHWPCSCYPNHAMGQVNDWMSELYPRWVEAHGVMIVTPVYWYQAPSVLKLMMDRLVCADGGNPDPTSTHGKKPEEAKRLELQGWDYPRHLEGRAYSLFVHGDAAGTENLRRMLSDWLNDMKLVEAGSAGAVDRYIGYMGSYAESHVALDADEAVQEELRNVARSLVDAVRLQALGTFAQPGSELLDPRPK
;
A
#
# COMPACT_ATOMS: atom_id res chain seq x y z
N MET A 1 -32.24 -58.11 -29.76
CA MET A 1 -32.92 -57.00 -30.44
C MET A 1 -31.85 -55.94 -30.70
N LYS A 2 -31.20 -56.00 -31.88
CA LYS A 2 -31.36 -55.07 -33.04
C LYS A 2 -31.12 -53.60 -32.63
N SER A 3 -30.21 -52.79 -33.19
CA SER A 3 -29.14 -52.90 -34.19
C SER A 3 -28.55 -51.49 -34.35
N VAL A 4 -27.22 -51.34 -34.27
CA VAL A 4 -26.40 -50.27 -34.92
C VAL A 4 -26.21 -50.73 -36.39
N PRO A 5 -26.08 -49.91 -37.48
CA PRO A 5 -25.12 -48.80 -37.73
C PRO A 5 -25.73 -47.63 -38.57
N GLY A 6 -25.11 -46.51 -38.95
CA GLY A 6 -23.71 -46.13 -39.19
C GLY A 6 -23.47 -45.87 -40.70
N CYS A 7 -22.88 -44.71 -41.00
CA CYS A 7 -21.96 -44.40 -42.13
C CYS A 7 -22.46 -43.84 -43.50
N GLY A 8 -21.74 -42.79 -43.95
CA GLY A 8 -21.35 -42.50 -45.36
C GLY A 8 -22.30 -41.62 -46.20
N HIS A 9 -21.89 -40.70 -47.09
CA HIS A 9 -20.58 -40.21 -47.55
C HIS A 9 -20.83 -39.11 -48.63
N LEU A 10 -19.97 -38.07 -48.71
CA LEU A 10 -19.48 -37.35 -49.93
C LEU A 10 -20.52 -36.53 -50.78
N ILE A 11 -20.30 -35.41 -51.50
CA ILE A 11 -19.21 -34.72 -52.25
C ILE A 11 -19.65 -33.24 -52.44
N GLY A 12 -18.75 -32.25 -52.60
CA GLY A 12 -19.09 -31.08 -53.45
C GLY A 12 -18.39 -29.75 -53.21
N THR A 13 -17.13 -29.66 -53.65
CA THR A 13 -16.33 -28.45 -53.82
C THR A 13 -17.02 -27.33 -54.62
N LYS A 14 -16.82 -26.05 -54.25
CA LYS A 14 -16.64 -24.95 -55.22
C LYS A 14 -15.94 -23.75 -54.62
N TYR A 15 -14.69 -23.56 -55.06
CA TYR A 15 -13.94 -22.32 -55.02
C TYR A 15 -14.64 -21.26 -55.88
N ALA A 16 -14.72 -20.01 -55.40
CA ALA A 16 -14.93 -18.84 -56.24
C ALA A 16 -13.98 -17.73 -55.79
N LEU A 17 -12.92 -17.56 -56.60
CA LEU A 17 -12.07 -16.37 -56.66
C LEU A 17 -12.90 -15.16 -57.08
N LEU A 18 -12.81 -14.05 -56.35
CA LEU A 18 -13.04 -12.71 -56.90
C LEU A 18 -11.88 -11.80 -56.50
N ARG A 19 -11.04 -11.49 -57.49
CA ARG A 19 -10.10 -10.36 -57.48
C ARG A 19 -10.86 -9.09 -57.91
N GLY A 20 -10.52 -7.97 -57.28
CA GLY A 20 -10.87 -6.61 -57.71
C GLY A 20 -10.62 -5.62 -56.56
N SER A 21 -9.38 -5.17 -56.35
CA SER A 21 -8.91 -3.83 -56.73
C SER A 21 -9.87 -2.69 -56.36
N THR A 22 -9.56 -1.90 -55.32
CA THR A 22 -8.98 -0.55 -55.43
C THR A 22 -8.91 0.13 -54.06
N SER A 23 -7.72 0.58 -53.71
CA SER A 23 -7.39 1.82 -52.98
C SER A 23 -8.57 2.62 -52.39
N GLN A 24 -8.64 2.70 -51.06
CA GLN A 24 -8.91 3.96 -50.38
C GLN A 24 -8.25 3.96 -49.00
N ARG A 25 -7.23 4.81 -48.85
CA ARG A 25 -6.66 5.22 -47.56
C ARG A 25 -7.76 5.99 -46.83
N GLY A 26 -8.42 5.35 -45.87
CA GLY A 26 -9.23 6.03 -44.87
C GLY A 26 -8.28 6.61 -43.82
N SER A 27 -8.13 7.92 -43.81
CA SER A 27 -7.50 8.67 -42.73
C SER A 27 -8.24 8.38 -41.42
N VAL A 28 -7.55 7.77 -40.46
CA VAL A 28 -8.02 7.70 -39.07
C VAL A 28 -7.77 9.07 -38.45
N SER A 29 -8.66 10.00 -38.75
CA SER A 29 -8.79 11.29 -38.08
C SER A 29 -10.21 11.37 -37.54
N ASP A 30 -10.33 11.84 -36.30
CA ASP A 30 -11.55 11.97 -35.50
C ASP A 30 -12.06 10.71 -34.78
N VAL A 31 -11.28 10.28 -33.78
CA VAL A 31 -11.93 9.89 -32.52
C VAL A 31 -12.45 11.18 -31.89
N THR A 32 -13.71 11.47 -32.19
CA THR A 32 -14.49 12.54 -31.57
C THR A 32 -14.27 12.54 -30.06
N LYS A 33 -13.63 13.60 -29.55
CA LYS A 33 -13.75 14.00 -28.14
C LYS A 33 -15.23 14.12 -27.85
N ARG A 34 -15.83 13.12 -27.22
CA ARG A 34 -17.14 13.27 -26.58
C ARG A 34 -16.93 14.30 -25.47
N SER A 35 -17.25 15.55 -25.77
CA SER A 35 -17.57 16.56 -24.78
C SER A 35 -18.85 16.10 -24.09
N SER A 36 -18.74 15.16 -23.16
CA SER A 36 -19.78 14.97 -22.18
C SER A 36 -19.60 16.07 -21.15
N THR A 37 -20.50 17.05 -21.17
CA THR A 37 -20.69 17.99 -20.08
C THR A 37 -21.23 17.21 -18.87
N HIS A 38 -20.38 16.41 -18.23
CA HIS A 38 -20.70 15.78 -16.96
C HIS A 38 -20.69 16.87 -15.90
N SER A 39 -21.88 17.30 -15.46
CA SER A 39 -22.02 18.14 -14.27
C SER A 39 -21.30 17.47 -13.10
N VAL A 40 -20.50 18.22 -12.35
CA VAL A 40 -19.80 17.70 -11.16
C VAL A 40 -20.84 17.07 -10.20
N PRO A 41 -20.72 15.78 -9.87
CA PRO A 41 -21.68 15.11 -9.01
C PRO A 41 -21.75 15.75 -7.63
N GLN A 42 -22.97 15.97 -7.12
CA GLN A 42 -23.20 16.52 -5.78
C GLN A 42 -22.51 15.68 -4.69
N VAL A 43 -21.97 16.36 -3.69
CA VAL A 43 -21.40 15.72 -2.50
C VAL A 43 -22.52 15.26 -1.58
N ARG A 44 -22.38 14.04 -1.05
CA ARG A 44 -23.40 13.43 -0.18
C ARG A 44 -22.99 13.63 1.27
N THR A 45 -23.89 14.17 2.07
CA THR A 45 -23.75 14.40 3.52
C THR A 45 -24.98 13.81 4.23
N GLY A 46 -24.90 13.60 5.56
CA GLY A 46 -26.04 13.08 6.34
C GLY A 46 -25.71 12.14 7.50
N GLN A 47 -24.42 11.87 7.78
CA GLN A 47 -24.05 11.20 9.02
C GLN A 47 -24.31 12.10 10.23
N PRO A 48 -24.65 11.53 11.40
CA PRO A 48 -24.84 12.29 12.62
C PRO A 48 -23.54 12.96 13.08
N ASP A 49 -23.69 14.08 13.80
CA ASP A 49 -22.54 14.71 14.46
C ASP A 49 -21.96 13.76 15.52
N VAL A 50 -20.64 13.72 15.60
CA VAL A 50 -19.86 12.91 16.54
C VAL A 50 -19.02 13.77 17.48
N LYS A 51 -19.23 15.10 17.47
CA LYS A 51 -18.59 16.02 18.38
C LYS A 51 -18.99 15.67 19.82
N LEU A 52 -17.99 15.42 20.65
CA LEU A 52 -18.15 15.13 22.06
C LEU A 52 -18.52 16.40 22.82
N THR A 53 -19.32 16.21 23.85
CA THR A 53 -19.44 17.18 24.95
C THR A 53 -18.09 17.33 25.66
N ARG A 54 -17.96 18.38 26.47
CA ARG A 54 -16.74 18.61 27.26
C ARG A 54 -16.47 17.45 28.20
N GLU A 55 -17.52 16.98 28.87
CA GLU A 55 -17.46 15.90 29.85
C GLU A 55 -17.03 14.58 29.22
N GLU A 56 -17.57 14.24 28.04
CA GLU A 56 -17.19 13.02 27.30
C GLU A 56 -15.74 13.09 26.79
N PHE A 57 -15.29 14.27 26.36
CA PHE A 57 -13.90 14.48 25.94
C PHE A 57 -12.94 14.29 27.12
N ASP A 58 -13.22 14.92 28.26
CA ASP A 58 -12.40 14.81 29.48
C ASP A 58 -12.34 13.37 29.97
N GLN A 59 -13.46 12.65 29.94
CA GLN A 59 -13.50 11.23 30.26
C GLN A 59 -12.58 10.43 29.33
N ARG A 60 -12.72 10.60 28.00
CA ARG A 60 -11.99 9.80 27.01
C ARG A 60 -10.50 10.09 26.99
N LEU A 61 -10.09 11.36 27.12
CA LEU A 61 -8.67 11.71 27.22
C LEU A 61 -8.10 11.30 28.58
N GLY A 62 -8.92 11.39 29.64
CA GLY A 62 -8.60 11.00 31.01
C GLY A 62 -8.26 9.53 31.20
N GLU A 63 -8.76 8.62 30.35
CA GLU A 63 -8.43 7.18 30.38
C GLU A 63 -6.92 6.90 30.36
N ARG A 64 -6.12 7.80 29.75
CA ARG A 64 -4.65 7.68 29.72
C ARG A 64 -3.99 7.91 31.09
N PHE A 65 -4.71 8.53 32.02
CA PHE A 65 -4.22 8.93 33.34
C PHE A 65 -4.88 8.14 34.47
N TYR A 66 -5.29 6.89 34.19
CA TYR A 66 -5.97 6.02 35.14
C TYR A 66 -5.08 5.58 36.32
N ASP A 67 -3.77 5.43 36.10
CA ASP A 67 -2.82 4.97 37.12
C ASP A 67 -2.85 5.88 38.38
N PRO A 68 -2.89 5.32 39.61
CA PRO A 68 -2.90 6.12 40.84
C PRO A 68 -1.72 7.08 41.00
N ALA A 69 -0.59 6.85 40.32
CA ALA A 69 0.52 7.80 40.30
C ALA A 69 0.11 9.19 39.79
N PHE A 70 -0.93 9.28 38.96
CA PHE A 70 -1.47 10.55 38.48
C PHE A 70 -2.33 11.29 39.52
N ASP A 71 -2.71 10.67 40.65
CA ASP A 71 -3.52 11.32 41.70
C ASP A 71 -2.81 12.54 42.30
N ALA A 72 -1.48 12.46 42.47
CA ALA A 72 -0.67 13.56 42.98
C ALA A 72 -0.61 14.78 42.04
N VAL A 73 -1.03 14.64 40.78
CA VAL A 73 -0.94 15.68 39.74
C VAL A 73 -2.28 15.94 39.02
N ARG A 74 -3.41 15.61 39.65
CA ARG A 74 -4.75 15.76 39.06
C ARG A 74 -5.07 17.18 38.62
N GLU A 75 -4.67 18.18 39.40
CA GLU A 75 -4.92 19.59 39.07
C GLU A 75 -4.17 20.01 37.80
N GLN A 76 -2.93 19.55 37.62
CA GLN A 76 -2.14 19.82 36.43
C GLN A 76 -2.72 19.08 35.21
N ILE A 77 -3.22 17.85 35.39
CA ILE A 77 -3.93 17.13 34.32
C ILE A 77 -5.18 17.89 33.89
N ALA A 78 -5.97 18.42 34.83
CA ALA A 78 -7.16 19.21 34.51
C ALA A 78 -6.81 20.44 33.64
N GLN A 79 -5.72 21.14 33.95
CA GLN A 79 -5.21 22.24 33.13
C GLN A 79 -4.83 21.80 31.71
N VAL A 80 -4.22 20.62 31.56
CA VAL A 80 -3.90 20.05 30.24
C VAL A 80 -5.17 19.70 29.47
N LEU A 81 -6.18 19.12 30.13
CA LEU A 81 -7.47 18.79 29.52
C LEU A 81 -8.19 20.05 29.02
N ASP A 82 -8.17 21.16 29.77
CA ASP A 82 -8.74 22.43 29.34
C ASP A 82 -8.13 22.92 28.02
N VAL A 83 -6.81 22.86 27.88
CA VAL A 83 -6.10 23.26 26.66
C VAL A 83 -6.36 22.28 25.51
N ALA A 84 -6.42 20.98 25.80
CA ALA A 84 -6.71 19.96 24.80
C ALA A 84 -8.14 20.09 24.26
N TRP A 85 -9.11 20.43 25.10
CA TRP A 85 -10.49 20.71 24.73
C TRP A 85 -10.59 21.88 23.74
N ASP A 86 -9.86 22.96 23.97
CA ASP A 86 -9.80 24.09 23.05
C ASP A 86 -9.33 23.64 21.65
N GLY A 87 -8.30 22.77 21.59
CA GLY A 87 -7.82 22.18 20.33
C GLY A 87 -8.84 21.29 19.61
N TYR A 88 -9.57 20.49 20.36
CA TYR A 88 -10.61 19.60 19.86
C TYR A 88 -11.85 20.37 19.38
N SER A 89 -12.36 21.27 20.22
CA SER A 89 -13.62 21.99 20.00
C SER A 89 -13.56 22.94 18.81
N ASP A 90 -12.41 23.55 18.54
CA ASP A 90 -12.11 24.37 17.35
C ASP A 90 -11.66 23.55 16.13
N TYR A 91 -11.53 22.22 16.27
CA TYR A 91 -11.04 21.32 15.23
C TYR A 91 -9.69 21.76 14.61
N ARG A 92 -8.70 22.08 15.45
CA ARG A 92 -7.36 22.46 14.99
C ARG A 92 -6.55 21.25 14.56
N LYS A 93 -6.86 20.72 13.37
CA LYS A 93 -6.22 19.54 12.78
C LYS A 93 -4.71 19.70 12.61
N SER A 94 -4.27 20.85 12.09
CA SER A 94 -2.88 21.13 11.72
C SER A 94 -2.49 22.50 12.28
N PRO A 95 -2.04 22.57 13.54
CA PRO A 95 -1.87 23.83 14.26
C PRO A 95 -0.66 24.66 13.79
N ARG A 96 0.23 24.07 12.99
CA ARG A 96 1.43 24.73 12.46
C ARG A 96 1.46 24.61 10.95
N THR A 97 1.40 25.76 10.27
CA THR A 97 1.38 25.83 8.81
C THR A 97 2.39 26.85 8.30
N ARG A 98 2.63 26.80 6.99
CA ARG A 98 3.20 27.90 6.21
C ARG A 98 2.61 27.88 4.81
N LYS A 99 2.64 29.02 4.11
CA LYS A 99 2.37 29.11 2.67
C LYS A 99 3.12 28.04 1.87
N ALA A 100 2.42 27.43 0.92
CA ALA A 100 2.93 26.35 0.09
C ALA A 100 4.17 26.77 -0.73
N GLY A 101 4.14 27.99 -1.28
CA GLY A 101 5.21 28.57 -2.08
C GLY A 101 5.20 28.10 -3.54
N ALA A 102 6.26 28.46 -4.26
CA ALA A 102 6.38 28.18 -5.70
C ALA A 102 6.37 26.67 -6.01
N GLY A 103 5.71 26.29 -7.11
CA GLY A 103 5.58 24.90 -7.57
C GLY A 103 4.32 24.17 -7.08
N PHE A 104 3.49 24.83 -6.27
CA PHE A 104 2.12 24.41 -5.95
C PHE A 104 1.11 25.19 -6.79
N ALA A 105 -0.05 24.60 -7.06
CA ALA A 105 -1.14 25.21 -7.82
C ALA A 105 -1.68 26.50 -7.17
N ASP A 106 -1.74 26.54 -5.84
CA ASP A 106 -1.96 27.75 -5.05
C ASP A 106 -0.78 27.96 -4.07
N PRO A 107 0.19 28.83 -4.44
CA PRO A 107 1.35 29.14 -3.60
C PRO A 107 1.00 29.78 -2.24
N GLU A 108 -0.16 30.42 -2.13
CA GLU A 108 -0.56 31.16 -0.92
C GLU A 108 -1.32 30.28 0.08
N PHE A 109 -1.75 29.07 -0.35
CA PHE A 109 -2.42 28.12 0.52
C PHE A 109 -1.52 27.68 1.68
N GLU A 110 -2.07 27.69 2.89
CA GLU A 110 -1.35 27.27 4.11
C GLU A 110 -1.32 25.74 4.21
N LEU A 111 -0.11 25.17 4.13
CA LEU A 111 0.11 23.73 4.25
C LEU A 111 0.69 23.36 5.64
N PRO A 112 0.30 22.19 6.20
CA PRO A 112 0.88 21.71 7.45
C PRO A 112 2.39 21.48 7.35
N LEU A 113 3.16 21.96 8.33
CA LEU A 113 4.62 21.77 8.37
C LEU A 113 5.00 20.28 8.35
N GLU A 114 4.29 19.44 9.10
CA GLU A 114 4.55 17.99 9.20
C GLU A 114 4.31 17.27 7.86
N TRP A 115 3.33 17.73 7.09
CA TRP A 115 3.07 17.20 5.75
C TRP A 115 4.21 17.58 4.79
N LEU A 116 4.66 18.84 4.82
CA LEU A 116 5.78 19.31 4.01
C LEU A 116 7.08 18.57 4.35
N GLN A 117 7.35 18.31 5.63
CA GLN A 117 8.51 17.52 6.07
C GLN A 117 8.45 16.08 5.55
N THR A 118 7.27 15.44 5.60
CA THR A 118 7.09 14.08 5.06
C THR A 118 7.27 14.03 3.56
N ARG A 119 6.74 15.03 2.84
CA ARG A 119 6.94 15.17 1.40
C ARG A 119 8.40 15.36 1.03
N GLU A 120 9.16 16.11 1.83
CA GLU A 120 10.60 16.28 1.58
C GLU A 120 11.37 14.98 1.79
N ARG A 121 11.11 14.24 2.87
CA ARG A 121 11.71 12.91 3.09
C ARG A 121 11.40 11.93 1.95
N ILE A 122 10.21 12.01 1.36
CA ILE A 122 9.84 11.22 0.17
C ILE A 122 10.67 11.62 -1.05
N ARG A 123 10.89 12.92 -1.28
CA ARG A 123 11.73 13.40 -2.39
C ARG A 123 13.18 12.97 -2.23
N GLU A 124 13.74 13.11 -1.03
CA GLU A 124 15.09 12.62 -0.74
C GLU A 124 15.22 11.11 -0.94
N ALA A 125 14.19 10.34 -0.57
CA ALA A 125 14.11 8.90 -0.83
C ALA A 125 14.07 8.59 -2.34
N GLN A 126 13.29 9.37 -3.11
CA GLN A 126 13.21 9.23 -4.56
C GLN A 126 14.56 9.53 -5.22
N GLU A 127 15.26 10.58 -4.81
CA GLU A 127 16.61 10.89 -5.29
C GLU A 127 17.61 9.74 -5.03
N ARG A 128 17.52 9.10 -3.85
CA ARG A 128 18.34 7.93 -3.53
C ARG A 128 17.96 6.68 -4.34
N HIS A 129 16.67 6.52 -4.67
CA HIS A 129 16.19 5.47 -5.56
C HIS A 129 16.71 5.66 -7.00
N ASP A 130 16.59 6.88 -7.53
CA ASP A 130 16.95 7.21 -8.92
C ASP A 130 18.47 7.23 -9.17
N LYS A 131 19.27 7.26 -8.10
CA LYS A 131 20.73 7.22 -8.22
C LYS A 131 21.20 5.87 -8.79
N ALA A 132 21.51 5.86 -10.09
CA ALA A 132 21.99 4.68 -10.82
C ALA A 132 23.26 4.04 -10.19
N SER A 133 24.17 4.85 -9.65
CA SER A 133 25.39 4.37 -8.97
C SER A 133 25.16 3.95 -7.51
N GLY A 134 23.95 4.11 -6.99
CA GLY A 134 23.58 3.71 -5.64
C GLY A 134 23.36 2.20 -5.53
N PRO A 135 23.41 1.65 -4.30
CA PRO A 135 23.07 0.26 -4.04
C PRO A 135 21.61 0.01 -4.44
N ARG A 136 21.32 -1.24 -4.82
CA ARG A 136 19.92 -1.68 -4.93
C ARG A 136 19.38 -1.89 -3.53
N ARG A 137 18.15 -1.47 -3.29
CA ARG A 137 17.54 -1.49 -1.96
C ARG A 137 16.32 -2.37 -1.95
N VAL A 138 16.23 -3.26 -0.97
CA VAL A 138 15.08 -4.10 -0.74
C VAL A 138 14.44 -3.72 0.58
N LEU A 139 13.15 -3.38 0.56
CA LEU A 139 12.33 -3.29 1.77
C LEU A 139 11.80 -4.68 2.10
N LEU A 140 12.28 -5.27 3.20
CA LEU A 140 11.84 -6.58 3.71
C LEU A 140 10.87 -6.38 4.87
N ILE A 141 9.63 -6.82 4.70
CA ILE A 141 8.53 -6.62 5.65
C ILE A 141 8.18 -7.94 6.36
N SER A 142 8.39 -8.00 7.67
CA SER A 142 7.80 -9.02 8.55
C SER A 142 6.41 -8.54 8.99
N ALA A 143 5.38 -9.22 8.50
CA ALA A 143 3.99 -8.76 8.63
C ALA A 143 3.20 -9.39 9.79
N ALA A 144 3.86 -10.11 10.70
CA ALA A 144 3.19 -10.65 11.88
C ALA A 144 2.90 -9.54 12.91
N ALA A 145 1.74 -9.58 13.54
CA ALA A 145 1.35 -8.61 14.55
C ALA A 145 1.91 -8.92 15.95
N ARG A 146 2.58 -10.06 16.15
CA ARG A 146 3.07 -10.51 17.46
C ARG A 146 4.59 -10.43 17.53
N SER A 147 5.08 -10.24 18.75
CA SER A 147 6.48 -10.45 19.14
C SER A 147 6.53 -11.18 20.49
N ASP A 148 7.73 -11.60 20.89
CA ASP A 148 7.99 -12.18 22.21
C ASP A 148 7.85 -11.18 23.37
N GLN A 149 7.77 -9.88 23.07
CA GLN A 149 7.57 -8.81 24.04
C GLN A 149 6.09 -8.50 24.32
N THR A 150 5.17 -9.27 23.73
CA THR A 150 3.72 -9.09 23.87
C THR A 150 3.06 -10.37 24.38
N CYS A 151 1.73 -10.38 24.54
CA CYS A 151 0.98 -11.49 25.13
C CYS A 151 1.35 -12.91 24.62
N PRO A 152 1.70 -13.12 23.33
CA PRO A 152 2.09 -14.44 22.86
C PRO A 152 3.44 -14.97 23.38
N GLY A 153 4.33 -14.12 23.90
CA GLY A 153 5.58 -14.52 24.57
C GLY A 153 6.62 -15.24 23.70
N GLU A 154 6.44 -15.31 22.38
CA GLU A 154 7.35 -15.97 21.45
C GLU A 154 7.36 -15.25 20.09
N ILE A 155 8.55 -15.20 19.46
CA ILE A 155 8.76 -14.58 18.14
C ILE A 155 7.89 -15.26 17.07
N PRO A 156 7.37 -14.54 16.07
CA PRO A 156 6.57 -15.16 15.02
C PRO A 156 7.44 -15.93 14.01
N LYS A 157 6.88 -16.99 13.40
CA LYS A 157 7.48 -17.66 12.23
C LYS A 157 7.84 -16.68 11.11
N SER A 158 7.03 -15.65 10.87
CA SER A 158 7.32 -14.60 9.86
C SER A 158 8.62 -13.86 10.15
N PHE A 159 8.92 -13.57 11.41
CA PHE A 159 10.18 -12.93 11.78
C PHE A 159 11.35 -13.89 11.51
N ARG A 160 11.24 -15.17 11.94
CA ARG A 160 12.27 -16.19 11.68
C ARG A 160 12.54 -16.37 10.18
N LEU A 161 11.48 -16.47 9.38
CA LEU A 161 11.55 -16.52 7.92
C LEU A 161 12.18 -15.24 7.35
N ALA A 162 11.74 -14.06 7.76
CA ALA A 162 12.36 -12.81 7.31
C ALA A 162 13.86 -12.74 7.65
N GLN A 163 14.31 -13.29 8.79
CA GLN A 163 15.74 -13.38 9.09
C GLN A 163 16.53 -14.26 8.10
N ILE A 164 15.92 -15.33 7.57
CA ILE A 164 16.53 -16.14 6.51
C ILE A 164 16.66 -15.31 5.21
N ALA A 165 15.60 -14.60 4.81
CA ALA A 165 15.64 -13.71 3.63
C ALA A 165 16.68 -12.59 3.80
N ARG A 166 16.78 -11.99 4.99
CA ARG A 166 17.79 -10.97 5.32
C ARG A 166 19.22 -11.46 5.11
N LYS A 167 19.52 -12.73 5.42
CA LYS A 167 20.83 -13.33 5.15
C LYS A 167 21.13 -13.43 3.65
N VAL A 168 20.11 -13.73 2.82
CA VAL A 168 20.25 -13.77 1.36
C VAL A 168 20.58 -12.37 0.82
N PHE A 169 19.86 -11.35 1.28
CA PHE A 169 20.13 -9.97 0.87
C PHE A 169 21.50 -9.48 1.33
N ALA A 170 21.89 -9.76 2.58
CA ALA A 170 23.21 -9.38 3.11
C ALA A 170 24.37 -10.06 2.35
N ALA A 171 24.17 -11.28 1.84
CA ALA A 171 25.15 -11.98 1.01
C ALA A 171 25.18 -11.48 -0.45
N SER A 172 24.21 -10.68 -0.87
CA SER A 172 24.07 -10.21 -2.24
C SER A 172 24.81 -8.88 -2.43
N ALA A 173 25.99 -8.94 -3.04
CA ALA A 173 26.79 -7.74 -3.32
C ALA A 173 25.98 -6.65 -4.05
N GLY A 174 26.11 -5.40 -3.57
CA GLY A 174 25.42 -4.24 -4.11
C GLY A 174 23.94 -4.13 -3.72
N VAL A 175 23.45 -4.99 -2.82
CA VAL A 175 22.07 -4.95 -2.30
C VAL A 175 22.08 -4.58 -0.82
N GLU A 176 21.29 -3.58 -0.45
CA GLU A 176 20.99 -3.20 0.93
C GLU A 176 19.59 -3.68 1.31
N CYS A 177 19.46 -4.20 2.54
CA CYS A 177 18.18 -4.64 3.09
C CYS A 177 17.71 -3.65 4.16
N ASP A 178 16.58 -3.01 3.88
CA ASP A 178 15.83 -2.21 4.85
C ASP A 178 14.75 -3.11 5.51
N PHE A 179 14.89 -3.42 6.79
CA PHE A 179 14.01 -4.37 7.49
C PHE A 179 12.88 -3.66 8.25
N LEU A 180 11.62 -3.99 7.96
CA LEU A 180 10.43 -3.47 8.60
C LEU A 180 9.71 -4.59 9.37
N ASP A 181 9.67 -4.49 10.69
CA ASP A 181 8.88 -5.38 11.53
C ASP A 181 7.58 -4.70 11.96
N LEU A 182 6.45 -5.19 11.43
CA LEU A 182 5.14 -4.63 11.76
C LEU A 182 4.64 -5.04 13.16
N SER A 183 5.34 -5.96 13.85
CA SER A 183 5.02 -6.30 15.24
C SER A 183 5.21 -5.12 16.20
N HIS A 184 6.01 -4.11 15.84
CA HIS A 184 6.17 -2.91 16.65
C HIS A 184 4.86 -2.14 16.84
N LEU A 185 3.84 -2.35 16.00
CA LEU A 185 2.51 -1.77 16.20
C LEU A 185 1.77 -2.31 17.44
N THR A 186 2.21 -3.45 17.97
CA THR A 186 1.65 -4.04 19.19
C THR A 186 2.66 -4.11 20.34
N SER A 187 3.96 -3.99 20.05
CA SER A 187 5.02 -4.11 21.04
C SER A 187 5.75 -2.81 21.39
N GLU A 188 5.59 -1.74 20.62
CA GLU A 188 6.24 -0.45 20.87
C GLU A 188 5.21 0.62 21.29
N TYR A 189 5.42 1.22 22.46
CA TYR A 189 4.50 2.24 22.99
C TYR A 189 4.33 3.40 22.01
N GLY A 190 3.09 3.73 21.69
CA GLY A 190 2.74 4.87 20.86
C GLY A 190 2.89 4.67 19.35
N ARG A 191 3.50 3.58 18.87
CA ARG A 191 3.65 3.35 17.42
C ARG A 191 2.34 2.85 16.82
N GLN A 192 1.74 3.60 15.89
CA GLN A 192 0.44 3.28 15.29
C GLN A 192 0.45 3.52 13.79
N ILE A 193 -0.27 2.70 13.01
CA ILE A 193 -0.72 3.09 11.68
C ILE A 193 -2.21 3.39 11.81
N LEU A 194 -2.58 4.64 11.58
CA LEU A 194 -3.98 5.04 11.68
C LEU A 194 -4.74 4.62 10.40
N PRO A 195 -6.01 4.18 10.49
CA PRO A 195 -6.74 3.62 9.35
C PRO A 195 -6.87 4.57 8.15
N CYS A 196 -6.96 4.03 6.94
CA CYS A 196 -7.28 4.86 5.78
C CYS A 196 -8.71 5.43 5.90
N LYS A 197 -8.88 6.72 5.60
CA LYS A 197 -10.21 7.37 5.55
C LYS A 197 -10.89 7.24 4.18
N ALA A 198 -10.31 6.46 3.26
CA ALA A 198 -10.81 6.20 1.93
C ALA A 198 -11.22 7.46 1.14
N CYS A 199 -10.41 8.53 1.19
CA CYS A 199 -10.69 9.78 0.46
C CYS A 199 -10.88 9.53 -1.06
N VAL A 200 -10.17 8.55 -1.60
CA VAL A 200 -10.29 8.09 -2.99
C VAL A 200 -11.73 7.72 -3.37
N SER A 201 -12.53 7.18 -2.45
CA SER A 201 -13.92 6.80 -2.71
C SER A 201 -14.84 8.01 -2.95
N THR A 202 -14.34 9.23 -2.75
CA THR A 202 -15.02 10.46 -3.15
C THR A 202 -14.57 10.94 -4.53
N ALA A 203 -13.24 10.99 -4.72
CA ALA A 203 -12.54 11.30 -5.96
C ALA A 203 -11.04 11.01 -5.75
N MET A 204 -10.33 10.46 -6.74
CA MET A 204 -8.90 10.15 -6.60
C MET A 204 -8.05 11.35 -6.16
N PRO A 205 -8.23 12.58 -6.72
CA PRO A 205 -7.44 13.74 -6.31
C PRO A 205 -7.69 14.21 -4.86
N LEU A 206 -8.77 13.75 -4.22
CA LEU A 206 -9.01 14.00 -2.79
C LEU A 206 -8.07 13.17 -1.92
N CYS A 207 -7.56 12.05 -2.41
CA CYS A 207 -6.49 11.29 -1.76
C CYS A 207 -5.17 12.01 -2.04
N HIS A 208 -4.40 12.41 -1.01
CA HIS A 208 -3.15 13.16 -1.24
C HIS A 208 -1.93 12.25 -1.09
N TRP A 209 -0.84 12.58 -1.78
CA TRP A 209 0.46 11.93 -1.66
C TRP A 209 1.54 12.92 -1.16
N PRO A 210 2.16 12.69 0.02
CA PRO A 210 1.77 11.72 1.05
C PRO A 210 0.39 12.03 1.63
N CYS A 211 -0.19 11.08 2.34
CA CYS A 211 -1.53 11.25 2.88
C CYS A 211 -1.61 12.38 3.92
N SER A 212 -2.44 13.38 3.65
CA SER A 212 -2.65 14.55 4.53
C SER A 212 -3.76 14.33 5.58
N CYS A 213 -4.31 13.12 5.72
CA CYS A 213 -5.31 12.83 6.75
C CYS A 213 -4.72 12.82 8.16
N TYR A 214 -3.41 12.59 8.27
CA TYR A 214 -2.63 12.53 9.50
C TYR A 214 -1.36 13.40 9.38
N PRO A 215 -0.83 13.90 10.51
CA PRO A 215 -1.45 13.87 11.82
C PRO A 215 -2.73 14.73 11.87
N ASN A 216 -3.64 14.38 12.79
CA ASN A 216 -4.80 15.19 13.12
C ASN A 216 -4.82 15.46 14.62
N HIS A 217 -4.26 16.62 14.99
CA HIS A 217 -4.06 17.03 16.39
C HIS A 217 -5.38 17.20 17.13
N ALA A 218 -6.41 17.73 16.47
CA ALA A 218 -7.76 17.83 17.05
C ALA A 218 -8.30 16.46 17.49
N MET A 219 -8.00 15.39 16.75
CA MET A 219 -8.51 14.04 17.05
C MET A 219 -7.54 13.18 17.88
N GLY A 220 -6.43 13.74 18.38
CA GLY A 220 -5.37 12.97 19.06
C GLY A 220 -4.67 11.95 18.15
N GLN A 221 -4.80 12.10 16.83
CA GLN A 221 -4.31 11.19 15.79
C GLN A 221 -2.90 11.63 15.35
N VAL A 222 -1.95 11.64 16.30
CA VAL A 222 -0.63 12.27 16.13
C VAL A 222 0.52 11.30 15.91
N ASN A 223 0.34 10.02 16.26
CA ASN A 223 1.41 9.01 16.22
C ASN A 223 1.38 8.13 14.95
N ASP A 224 1.07 8.70 13.78
CA ASP A 224 0.97 7.94 12.53
C ASP A 224 2.35 7.55 11.97
N TRP A 225 2.64 6.26 12.00
CA TRP A 225 3.92 5.71 11.55
C TRP A 225 4.09 5.76 10.03
N MET A 226 3.00 5.87 9.26
CA MET A 226 3.08 5.91 7.79
C MET A 226 3.95 7.05 7.26
N SER A 227 4.08 8.16 7.99
CA SER A 227 4.97 9.26 7.59
C SER A 227 6.45 8.84 7.50
N GLU A 228 6.87 7.84 8.28
CA GLU A 228 8.20 7.22 8.19
C GLU A 228 8.23 6.07 7.16
N LEU A 229 7.10 5.41 6.92
CA LEU A 229 7.05 4.26 6.01
C LEU A 229 6.98 4.68 4.53
N TYR A 230 6.34 5.80 4.18
CA TYR A 230 6.27 6.25 2.79
C TYR A 230 7.66 6.43 2.15
N PRO A 231 8.63 7.14 2.77
CA PRO A 231 9.99 7.23 2.24
C PRO A 231 10.66 5.85 2.02
N ARG A 232 10.43 4.88 2.92
CA ARG A 232 11.02 3.54 2.80
C ARG A 232 10.50 2.78 1.58
N TRP A 233 9.19 2.89 1.32
CA TRP A 233 8.58 2.33 0.10
C TRP A 233 9.11 3.01 -1.16
N VAL A 234 9.34 4.34 -1.12
CA VAL A 234 9.86 5.12 -2.24
C VAL A 234 11.34 4.82 -2.52
N GLU A 235 12.14 4.62 -1.49
CA GLU A 235 13.57 4.34 -1.65
C GLU A 235 13.85 2.91 -2.16
N ALA A 236 12.91 1.98 -1.95
CA ALA A 236 13.04 0.58 -2.30
C ALA A 236 13.01 0.34 -3.82
N HIS A 237 13.94 -0.46 -4.34
CA HIS A 237 13.88 -0.99 -5.71
C HIS A 237 13.06 -2.29 -5.76
N GLY A 238 13.11 -3.06 -4.68
CA GLY A 238 12.33 -4.28 -4.49
C GLY A 238 11.64 -4.30 -3.12
N VAL A 239 10.46 -4.91 -3.04
CA VAL A 239 9.75 -5.10 -1.76
C VAL A 239 9.48 -6.59 -1.55
N MET A 240 9.93 -7.15 -0.43
CA MET A 240 9.61 -8.51 -0.03
C MET A 240 8.66 -8.49 1.17
N ILE A 241 7.50 -9.17 1.07
CA ILE A 241 6.55 -9.30 2.19
C ILE A 241 6.53 -10.75 2.66
N VAL A 242 6.89 -10.96 3.93
CA VAL A 242 6.78 -12.25 4.62
C VAL A 242 5.64 -12.16 5.63
N THR A 243 4.54 -12.85 5.36
CA THR A 243 3.30 -12.67 6.13
C THR A 243 2.68 -14.00 6.55
N PRO A 244 2.15 -14.09 7.80
CA PRO A 244 1.21 -15.14 8.14
C PRO A 244 -0.17 -14.82 7.55
N VAL A 245 -1.10 -15.78 7.63
CA VAL A 245 -2.53 -15.59 7.36
C VAL A 245 -3.30 -15.46 8.68
N TYR A 246 -4.10 -14.40 8.83
CA TYR A 246 -5.07 -14.27 9.93
C TYR A 246 -6.48 -14.38 9.35
N TRP A 247 -7.22 -15.45 9.72
CA TRP A 247 -8.61 -15.68 9.26
C TRP A 247 -8.82 -15.42 7.75
N TYR A 248 -8.04 -16.10 6.91
CA TYR A 248 -8.09 -15.98 5.44
C TYR A 248 -7.67 -14.61 4.87
N GLN A 249 -7.05 -13.74 5.67
CA GLN A 249 -6.71 -12.37 5.31
C GLN A 249 -5.32 -11.94 5.79
N ALA A 250 -4.89 -10.78 5.30
CA ALA A 250 -3.70 -10.09 5.78
C ALA A 250 -3.86 -9.78 7.28
N PRO A 251 -2.79 -9.91 8.08
CA PRO A 251 -2.79 -9.44 9.46
C PRO A 251 -3.19 -7.96 9.52
N SER A 252 -3.94 -7.55 10.54
CA SER A 252 -4.44 -6.17 10.67
C SER A 252 -3.32 -5.12 10.57
N VAL A 253 -2.13 -5.43 11.10
CA VAL A 253 -0.94 -4.57 11.02
C VAL A 253 -0.47 -4.34 9.58
N LEU A 254 -0.48 -5.39 8.75
CA LEU A 254 -0.17 -5.31 7.32
C LEU A 254 -1.31 -4.60 6.58
N LYS A 255 -2.56 -4.96 6.86
CA LYS A 255 -3.74 -4.38 6.20
C LYS A 255 -3.84 -2.87 6.41
N LEU A 256 -3.51 -2.38 7.61
CA LEU A 256 -3.43 -0.95 7.90
C LEU A 256 -2.42 -0.23 7.00
N MET A 257 -1.21 -0.79 6.83
CA MET A 257 -0.21 -0.24 5.91
C MET A 257 -0.68 -0.31 4.45
N MET A 258 -1.23 -1.45 4.02
CA MET A 258 -1.77 -1.66 2.66
C MET A 258 -2.81 -0.59 2.30
N ASP A 259 -3.80 -0.38 3.17
CA ASP A 259 -4.89 0.57 2.93
C ASP A 259 -4.42 2.02 2.86
N ARG A 260 -3.29 2.31 3.52
CA ARG A 260 -2.67 3.62 3.55
C ARG A 260 -1.77 3.88 2.35
N LEU A 261 -1.48 2.87 1.53
CA LEU A 261 -0.74 2.99 0.27
C LEU A 261 -1.63 3.25 -0.94
N VAL A 262 -2.96 3.32 -0.79
CA VAL A 262 -3.85 3.75 -1.89
C VAL A 262 -3.52 5.16 -2.41
N CYS A 263 -2.93 6.02 -1.58
CA CYS A 263 -2.43 7.31 -2.06
C CYS A 263 -1.18 7.19 -2.95
N ALA A 264 -0.45 6.09 -2.89
CA ALA A 264 0.67 5.83 -3.78
C ALA A 264 0.20 5.42 -5.19
N ASP A 265 -0.98 4.82 -5.34
CA ASP A 265 -1.56 4.43 -6.64
C ASP A 265 -1.93 5.66 -7.48
N GLY A 266 -2.73 6.58 -6.94
CA GLY A 266 -3.22 7.73 -7.71
C GLY A 266 -3.30 9.04 -6.93
N GLY A 267 -2.75 9.10 -5.72
CA GLY A 267 -2.94 10.27 -4.85
C GLY A 267 -2.32 11.56 -5.41
N ASN A 268 -3.00 12.66 -5.14
CA ASN A 268 -2.63 14.02 -5.52
C ASN A 268 -1.38 14.52 -4.76
N PRO A 269 -0.26 14.78 -5.44
CA PRO A 269 0.97 15.28 -4.81
C PRO A 269 0.89 16.77 -4.43
N ASP A 270 -0.17 17.46 -4.83
CA ASP A 270 -0.42 18.88 -4.62
C ASP A 270 -1.78 19.12 -3.93
N PRO A 271 -1.83 19.13 -2.58
CA PRO A 271 -3.04 19.44 -1.83
C PRO A 271 -3.67 20.80 -2.12
N THR A 272 -2.93 21.74 -2.71
CA THR A 272 -3.39 23.10 -2.97
C THR A 272 -4.31 23.15 -4.18
N SER A 273 -4.16 22.21 -5.12
CA SER A 273 -5.03 22.06 -6.30
C SER A 273 -6.50 21.75 -5.96
N THR A 274 -6.76 21.27 -4.74
CA THR A 274 -8.10 21.03 -4.18
C THR A 274 -8.34 21.83 -2.89
N HIS A 275 -7.48 22.80 -2.59
CA HIS A 275 -7.46 23.62 -1.38
C HIS A 275 -7.69 22.79 -0.10
N GLY A 276 -6.91 21.72 0.04
CA GLY A 276 -7.07 20.72 1.08
C GLY A 276 -8.06 19.62 0.68
N LYS A 277 -8.90 19.19 1.62
CA LYS A 277 -9.84 18.07 1.43
C LYS A 277 -11.23 18.56 1.01
N LYS A 278 -11.33 19.33 -0.08
CA LYS A 278 -12.63 19.79 -0.61
C LYS A 278 -13.16 18.82 -1.68
N PRO A 279 -14.24 18.07 -1.41
CA PRO A 279 -14.76 17.06 -2.33
C PRO A 279 -15.15 17.58 -3.70
N GLU A 280 -15.80 18.74 -3.80
CA GLU A 280 -16.29 19.32 -5.05
C GLU A 280 -15.14 19.68 -5.99
N GLU A 281 -14.05 20.20 -5.43
CA GLU A 281 -12.86 20.54 -6.21
C GLU A 281 -12.13 19.30 -6.70
N ALA A 282 -11.98 18.29 -5.84
CA ALA A 282 -11.38 17.02 -6.22
C ALA A 282 -12.17 16.30 -7.32
N LYS A 283 -13.51 16.25 -7.23
CA LYS A 283 -14.35 15.68 -8.30
C LYS A 283 -14.20 16.42 -9.61
N ARG A 284 -14.13 17.76 -9.57
CA ARG A 284 -13.91 18.57 -10.77
C ARG A 284 -12.57 18.28 -11.41
N LEU A 285 -11.52 18.18 -10.60
CA LEU A 285 -10.17 17.84 -11.05
C LEU A 285 -10.12 16.43 -11.66
N GLU A 286 -10.82 15.46 -11.06
CA GLU A 286 -10.89 14.11 -11.60
C GLU A 286 -11.59 14.03 -12.95
N LEU A 287 -12.71 14.73 -13.10
CA LEU A 287 -13.47 14.81 -14.36
C LEU A 287 -12.72 15.55 -15.48
N GLN A 288 -11.62 16.25 -15.19
CA GLN A 288 -10.72 16.81 -16.19
C GLN A 288 -9.76 15.76 -16.78
N GLY A 289 -9.80 14.52 -16.30
CA GLY A 289 -8.95 13.42 -16.74
C GLY A 289 -7.73 13.27 -15.83
N TRP A 290 -7.96 12.92 -14.56
CA TRP A 290 -6.87 12.59 -13.64
C TRP A 290 -6.00 11.46 -14.21
N ASP A 291 -4.69 11.58 -14.04
CA ASP A 291 -3.68 10.77 -14.73
C ASP A 291 -3.21 9.56 -13.92
N TYR A 292 -3.55 9.50 -12.62
CA TYR A 292 -3.16 8.44 -11.69
C TYR A 292 -1.64 8.23 -11.65
N PRO A 293 -0.89 9.06 -10.91
CA PRO A 293 0.57 9.15 -11.05
C PRO A 293 1.37 7.89 -10.72
N ARG A 294 0.81 6.92 -9.97
CA ARG A 294 1.46 5.65 -9.57
C ARG A 294 2.88 5.86 -9.04
N HIS A 295 2.97 6.53 -7.89
CA HIS A 295 4.22 6.97 -7.25
C HIS A 295 5.23 5.86 -6.91
N LEU A 296 4.85 4.58 -7.05
CA LEU A 296 5.70 3.41 -6.80
C LEU A 296 5.80 2.47 -8.00
N GLU A 297 5.35 2.90 -9.18
CA GLU A 297 5.38 2.11 -10.42
C GLU A 297 6.77 1.58 -10.72
N GLY A 298 6.82 0.35 -11.24
CA GLY A 298 8.06 -0.30 -11.69
C GLY A 298 8.89 -0.95 -10.59
N ARG A 299 8.58 -0.77 -9.30
CA ARG A 299 9.28 -1.50 -8.22
C ARG A 299 9.03 -2.99 -8.34
N ALA A 300 10.07 -3.80 -8.14
CA ALA A 300 9.93 -5.25 -8.07
C ALA A 300 9.26 -5.65 -6.74
N TYR A 301 8.55 -6.77 -6.71
CA TYR A 301 8.05 -7.35 -5.46
C TYR A 301 8.23 -8.86 -5.38
N SER A 302 8.31 -9.37 -4.15
CA SER A 302 8.20 -10.79 -3.86
C SER A 302 7.38 -11.05 -2.60
N LEU A 303 6.73 -12.21 -2.53
CA LEU A 303 5.79 -12.60 -1.49
C LEU A 303 6.12 -13.98 -0.94
N PHE A 304 6.16 -14.10 0.38
CA PHE A 304 6.16 -15.38 1.07
C PHE A 304 5.01 -15.39 2.08
N VAL A 305 3.93 -16.10 1.73
CA VAL A 305 2.75 -16.23 2.58
C VAL A 305 2.79 -17.58 3.28
N HIS A 306 2.60 -17.61 4.59
CA HIS A 306 2.51 -18.88 5.31
C HIS A 306 1.30 -18.96 6.24
N GLY A 307 0.93 -20.18 6.58
CA GLY A 307 -0.17 -20.47 7.50
C GLY A 307 -0.09 -21.90 8.01
N ASP A 308 -0.99 -22.24 8.91
CA ASP A 308 -1.01 -23.56 9.56
C ASP A 308 -2.05 -24.51 8.95
N ALA A 309 -3.12 -23.96 8.35
CA ALA A 309 -4.26 -24.78 7.91
C ALA A 309 -4.97 -24.27 6.64
N ALA A 310 -5.19 -22.95 6.50
CA ALA A 310 -5.96 -22.42 5.38
C ALA A 310 -5.58 -20.98 5.00
N GLY A 311 -5.93 -20.59 3.77
CA GLY A 311 -5.98 -19.19 3.31
C GLY A 311 -4.67 -18.62 2.76
N THR A 312 -3.59 -19.41 2.70
CA THR A 312 -2.28 -18.95 2.19
C THR A 312 -2.36 -18.56 0.71
N GLU A 313 -3.00 -19.41 -0.09
CA GLU A 313 -3.20 -19.17 -1.51
C GLU A 313 -4.04 -17.90 -1.77
N ASN A 314 -5.15 -17.74 -1.06
CA ASN A 314 -6.04 -16.59 -1.20
C ASN A 314 -5.30 -15.30 -0.87
N LEU A 315 -4.59 -15.26 0.26
CA LEU A 315 -3.86 -14.07 0.66
C LEU A 315 -2.72 -13.74 -0.32
N ARG A 316 -1.98 -14.74 -0.82
CA ARG A 316 -0.95 -14.51 -1.85
C ARG A 316 -1.54 -13.86 -3.08
N ARG A 317 -2.66 -14.38 -3.61
CA ARG A 317 -3.35 -13.80 -4.78
C ARG A 317 -3.78 -12.36 -4.51
N MET A 318 -4.42 -12.09 -3.37
CA MET A 318 -4.86 -10.74 -3.00
C MET A 318 -3.71 -9.74 -2.88
N LEU A 319 -2.55 -10.17 -2.36
CA LEU A 319 -1.37 -9.32 -2.28
C LEU A 319 -0.74 -9.07 -3.65
N SER A 320 -0.64 -10.09 -4.50
CA SER A 320 -0.18 -9.93 -5.89
C SER A 320 -1.10 -8.97 -6.66
N ASP A 321 -2.41 -9.14 -6.58
CA ASP A 321 -3.39 -8.27 -7.26
C ASP A 321 -3.25 -6.81 -6.81
N TRP A 322 -3.13 -6.58 -5.49
CA TRP A 322 -2.90 -5.24 -4.95
C TRP A 322 -1.61 -4.59 -5.48
N LEU A 323 -0.49 -5.31 -5.48
CA LEU A 323 0.80 -4.78 -5.93
C LEU A 323 0.81 -4.53 -7.44
N ASN A 324 0.23 -5.45 -8.22
CA ASN A 324 0.09 -5.31 -9.68
C ASN A 324 -0.83 -4.14 -10.07
N ASP A 325 -1.90 -3.90 -9.31
CA ASP A 325 -2.80 -2.77 -9.54
C ASP A 325 -2.11 -1.41 -9.37
N MET A 326 -1.10 -1.34 -8.49
CA MET A 326 -0.21 -0.18 -8.34
C MET A 326 0.98 -0.19 -9.31
N LYS A 327 1.01 -1.12 -10.26
CA LYS A 327 2.08 -1.32 -11.27
C LYS A 327 3.45 -1.67 -10.70
N LEU A 328 3.49 -2.36 -9.55
CA LEU A 328 4.68 -3.09 -9.15
C LEU A 328 4.77 -4.40 -9.95
N VAL A 329 5.98 -4.96 -10.02
CA VAL A 329 6.29 -6.07 -10.92
C VAL A 329 6.75 -7.28 -10.12
N GLU A 330 6.06 -8.41 -10.30
CA GLU A 330 6.44 -9.65 -9.63
C GLU A 330 7.86 -10.07 -10.04
N ALA A 331 8.67 -10.48 -9.08
CA ALA A 331 10.03 -10.96 -9.29
C ALA A 331 10.06 -12.38 -9.90
N GLY A 332 9.40 -12.57 -11.05
CA GLY A 332 9.34 -13.83 -11.79
C GLY A 332 8.43 -14.91 -11.17
N SER A 333 8.43 -16.11 -11.74
CA SER A 333 7.53 -17.21 -11.33
C SER A 333 7.81 -17.78 -9.94
N ALA A 334 9.00 -17.53 -9.40
CA ALA A 334 9.36 -17.84 -8.02
C ALA A 334 9.16 -16.63 -7.08
N GLY A 335 8.64 -15.52 -7.58
CA GLY A 335 8.50 -14.26 -6.86
C GLY A 335 7.39 -14.27 -5.81
N ALA A 336 6.34 -15.07 -5.99
CA ALA A 336 5.25 -15.18 -5.00
C ALA A 336 4.95 -16.65 -4.67
N VAL A 337 5.16 -17.03 -3.41
CA VAL A 337 4.96 -18.40 -2.92
C VAL A 337 4.11 -18.41 -1.66
N ASP A 338 3.29 -19.45 -1.50
CA ASP A 338 2.48 -19.68 -0.32
C ASP A 338 2.64 -21.10 0.22
N ARG A 339 2.80 -21.27 1.54
CA ARG A 339 3.08 -22.58 2.16
C ARG A 339 2.35 -22.79 3.48
N TYR A 340 1.92 -24.03 3.72
CA TYR A 340 1.53 -24.46 5.06
C TYR A 340 2.75 -24.98 5.81
N ILE A 341 2.92 -24.56 7.06
CA ILE A 341 4.00 -25.01 7.94
C ILE A 341 3.38 -25.86 9.04
N GLY A 342 3.73 -27.15 9.09
CA GLY A 342 3.09 -28.09 10.02
C GLY A 342 1.60 -28.25 9.74
N TYR A 343 1.22 -28.40 8.46
CA TYR A 343 -0.17 -28.43 7.98
C TYR A 343 -1.08 -29.29 8.86
N MET A 344 -2.12 -28.67 9.43
CA MET A 344 -3.12 -29.31 10.32
C MET A 344 -2.51 -30.02 11.55
N GLY A 345 -1.24 -29.75 11.86
CA GLY A 345 -0.52 -30.27 13.01
C GLY A 345 -0.76 -29.45 14.28
N SER A 346 -0.05 -29.81 15.35
CA SER A 346 -0.12 -29.10 16.62
C SER A 346 0.50 -27.71 16.51
N TYR A 347 -0.24 -26.67 16.92
CA TYR A 347 0.29 -25.31 17.00
C TYR A 347 1.50 -25.19 17.93
N ALA A 348 1.53 -26.02 18.99
CA ALA A 348 2.63 -26.06 19.95
C ALA A 348 3.94 -26.56 19.32
N GLU A 349 3.86 -27.36 18.26
CA GLU A 349 5.02 -27.91 17.54
C GLU A 349 5.35 -27.09 16.28
N SER A 350 4.59 -26.04 15.98
CA SER A 350 4.68 -25.34 14.70
C SER A 350 6.04 -24.68 14.43
N HIS A 351 6.76 -24.31 15.49
CA HIS A 351 8.14 -23.82 15.39
C HIS A 351 9.14 -24.93 15.10
N VAL A 352 8.94 -26.12 15.69
CA VAL A 352 9.75 -27.32 15.40
C VAL A 352 9.50 -27.80 13.98
N ALA A 353 8.25 -27.74 13.52
CA ALA A 353 7.89 -28.05 12.13
C ALA A 353 8.62 -27.12 11.14
N LEU A 354 8.68 -25.81 11.43
CA LEU A 354 9.47 -24.88 10.62
C LEU A 354 10.97 -25.22 10.62
N ASP A 355 11.51 -25.62 11.76
CA ASP A 355 12.94 -25.96 11.89
C ASP A 355 13.32 -27.20 11.07
N ALA A 356 12.45 -28.19 11.03
CA ALA A 356 12.66 -29.41 10.25
C ALA A 356 12.40 -29.24 8.74
N ASP A 357 11.63 -28.23 8.33
CA ASP A 357 11.23 -28.04 6.93
C ASP A 357 12.26 -27.23 6.13
N GLU A 358 13.38 -27.88 5.79
CA GLU A 358 14.45 -27.27 4.98
C GLU A 358 13.96 -26.84 3.59
N ALA A 359 12.94 -27.51 3.04
CA ALA A 359 12.39 -27.20 1.73
C ALA A 359 11.67 -25.84 1.75
N VAL A 360 10.77 -25.61 2.72
CA VAL A 360 10.12 -24.30 2.93
C VAL A 360 11.14 -23.18 3.14
N GLN A 361 12.19 -23.46 3.90
CA GLN A 361 13.26 -22.48 4.10
C GLN A 361 14.02 -22.18 2.80
N GLU A 362 14.28 -23.17 1.96
CA GLU A 362 14.95 -22.97 0.66
C GLU A 362 14.05 -22.27 -0.36
N GLU A 363 12.75 -22.56 -0.36
CA GLU A 363 11.77 -21.83 -1.17
C GLU A 363 11.76 -20.35 -0.82
N LEU A 364 11.77 -20.01 0.48
CA LEU A 364 11.92 -18.63 0.92
C LEU A 364 13.23 -18.01 0.42
N ARG A 365 14.36 -18.73 0.48
CA ARG A 365 15.64 -18.23 -0.07
C ARG A 365 15.53 -17.98 -1.57
N ASN A 366 14.84 -18.85 -2.31
CA ASN A 366 14.61 -18.68 -3.74
C ASN A 366 13.73 -17.46 -4.03
N VAL A 367 12.67 -17.21 -3.26
CA VAL A 367 11.86 -15.98 -3.36
C VAL A 367 12.73 -14.73 -3.17
N ALA A 368 13.63 -14.74 -2.19
CA ALA A 368 14.56 -13.63 -1.94
C ALA A 368 15.60 -13.47 -3.07
N ARG A 369 16.19 -14.56 -3.57
CA ARG A 369 17.12 -14.54 -4.72
C ARG A 369 16.44 -14.02 -5.98
N SER A 370 15.20 -14.44 -6.24
CA SER A 370 14.41 -13.97 -7.38
C SER A 370 14.21 -12.46 -7.34
N LEU A 371 13.95 -11.89 -6.15
CA LEU A 371 13.86 -10.43 -5.99
C LEU A 371 15.20 -9.73 -6.23
N VAL A 372 16.30 -10.30 -5.74
CA VAL A 372 17.66 -9.77 -6.01
C VAL A 372 17.94 -9.73 -7.51
N ASP A 373 17.61 -10.79 -8.23
CA ASP A 373 17.82 -10.86 -9.68
C ASP A 373 16.92 -9.86 -10.40
N ALA A 374 15.65 -9.72 -9.99
CA ALA A 374 14.74 -8.73 -10.56
C ALA A 374 15.28 -7.29 -10.41
N VAL A 375 15.70 -6.87 -9.21
CA VAL A 375 16.21 -5.50 -9.01
C VAL A 375 17.53 -5.25 -9.72
N ARG A 376 18.35 -6.30 -9.94
CA ARG A 376 19.58 -6.21 -10.75
C ARG A 376 19.28 -6.07 -12.23
N LEU A 377 18.37 -6.90 -12.76
CA LEU A 377 17.94 -6.82 -14.15
C LEU A 377 17.26 -5.48 -14.45
N GLN A 378 16.49 -4.94 -13.51
CA GLN A 378 15.91 -3.60 -13.63
C GLN A 378 17.00 -2.52 -13.72
N ALA A 379 18.04 -2.60 -12.88
CA ALA A 379 19.17 -1.67 -12.92
C ALA A 379 19.93 -1.71 -14.25
N LEU A 380 19.99 -2.88 -14.87
CA LEU A 380 20.60 -3.10 -16.18
C LEU A 380 19.68 -2.74 -17.35
N GLY A 381 18.40 -2.43 -17.09
CA GLY A 381 17.40 -2.21 -18.14
C GLY A 381 17.04 -3.48 -18.93
N THR A 382 17.33 -4.67 -18.39
CA THR A 382 17.13 -5.97 -19.05
C THR A 382 16.02 -6.81 -18.44
N PHE A 383 15.32 -6.29 -17.43
CA PHE A 383 14.16 -6.96 -16.85
C PHE A 383 12.97 -6.91 -17.81
N ALA A 384 12.77 -7.99 -18.55
CA ALA A 384 11.73 -8.07 -19.56
C ALA A 384 10.33 -8.05 -18.92
N GLN A 385 9.50 -7.10 -19.36
CA GLN A 385 8.09 -7.00 -19.00
C GLN A 385 7.26 -7.02 -20.28
N PRO A 386 6.82 -8.21 -20.73
CA PRO A 386 6.01 -8.32 -21.94
C PRO A 386 4.78 -7.43 -21.86
N GLY A 387 4.58 -6.58 -22.87
CA GLY A 387 3.45 -5.66 -22.93
C GLY A 387 3.63 -4.34 -22.17
N SER A 388 4.84 -4.01 -21.68
CA SER A 388 5.13 -2.71 -21.03
C SER A 388 4.81 -1.50 -21.93
N GLU A 389 4.93 -1.66 -23.24
CA GLU A 389 4.63 -0.63 -24.24
C GLU A 389 3.12 -0.54 -24.59
N LEU A 390 2.28 -1.42 -24.04
CA LEU A 390 0.85 -1.38 -24.31
C LEU A 390 0.21 -0.23 -23.54
N LEU A 391 -0.52 0.61 -24.27
CA LEU A 391 -1.34 1.64 -23.66
C LEU A 391 -2.51 1.00 -22.91
N ASP A 392 -2.74 1.45 -21.68
CA ASP A 392 -3.92 1.09 -20.92
C ASP A 392 -5.15 1.69 -21.63
N PRO A 393 -6.09 0.90 -22.16
CA PRO A 393 -7.26 1.42 -22.85
C PRO A 393 -8.27 2.07 -21.88
N ARG A 394 -8.14 1.76 -20.59
CA ARG A 394 -8.92 2.34 -19.50
C ARG A 394 -7.94 2.66 -18.38
N PRO A 395 -7.07 3.67 -18.58
CA PRO A 395 -6.32 4.19 -17.46
C PRO A 395 -7.39 4.53 -16.41
N LYS A 396 -7.15 4.09 -15.16
CA LYS A 396 -8.07 4.40 -14.05
C LYS A 396 -8.46 5.87 -14.10
#